data_AF-A0A9J7BU59-F1
#
_entry.id   AF-A0A9J7BU59-F1
#
_cell.length_a   1.000
_cell.length_b   1.000
_cell.length_c   1.000
_cell.angle_alpha   90.00
_cell.angle_beta   90.00
_cell.angle_gamma   90.00
#
_symmetry.space_group_name_H-M   'P 1'
#
loop_
_entity.id
_entity.type
_entity.pdbx_description
1 polymer ?
#
loop_
_entity_poly.entity_id
_entity_poly.type
_entity_poly.pdbx_seq_one_letter_code
_entity_poly.pdbx_strand_id
1 'polypeptide(L)'
;MKKDEPGLLTATGFNTPVANTGFISTNTKWSINGYIFGNMPMMTMRKGDHVRWYVTTLGDFNNAHTPHWHGNTVLVDGQRTDVLAVTSAQMITADMNPDAAGIWLYHCHISDHMLAGMVARYEVKAR
;
A
#
# COMPACT_ATOMS: atom_id res chain seq x y z
N MET A 1 15.18 12.96 32.82
CA MET A 1 15.85 12.21 31.73
C MET A 1 16.24 10.86 32.30
N LYS A 2 15.33 9.87 32.28
CA LYS A 2 15.62 8.50 32.79
C LYS A 2 16.25 7.71 31.65
N LYS A 3 17.40 7.08 31.90
CA LYS A 3 18.38 6.63 30.90
C LYS A 3 18.45 5.10 30.81
N ASP A 4 17.40 4.41 31.29
CA ASP A 4 17.54 3.03 31.76
C ASP A 4 16.47 2.07 31.21
N GLU A 5 15.58 2.53 30.32
CA GLU A 5 14.66 1.63 29.63
C GLU A 5 15.29 1.11 28.34
N PRO A 6 15.49 -0.20 28.18
CA PRO A 6 16.05 -0.76 26.97
C PRO A 6 15.09 -0.47 25.81
N GLY A 7 15.55 0.32 24.85
CA GLY A 7 14.78 0.69 23.67
C GLY A 7 14.21 -0.54 22.96
N LEU A 8 13.14 -0.33 22.19
CA LEU A 8 12.38 -1.37 21.47
C LEU A 8 13.28 -2.26 20.57
N LEU A 9 14.43 -1.71 20.16
CA LEU A 9 15.43 -2.35 19.31
C LEU A 9 16.75 -2.46 20.06
N THR A 10 17.29 -3.69 20.10
CA THR A 10 18.66 -3.99 20.57
C THR A 10 19.51 -4.48 19.41
N ALA A 11 20.83 -4.47 19.57
CA ALA A 11 21.77 -4.97 18.55
C ALA A 11 21.57 -6.47 18.20
N THR A 12 20.81 -7.21 19.01
CA THR A 12 20.52 -8.63 18.85
C THR A 12 19.06 -8.91 18.45
N GLY A 13 18.25 -7.88 18.18
CA GLY A 13 16.84 -8.01 17.78
C GLY A 13 15.86 -7.25 18.65
N PHE A 14 14.57 -7.57 18.50
CA PHE A 14 13.49 -6.96 19.28
C PHE A 14 13.60 -7.31 20.76
N ASN A 15 13.37 -6.32 21.62
CA ASN A 15 13.37 -6.52 23.06
C ASN A 15 12.20 -7.44 23.46
N THR A 16 12.51 -8.61 24.02
CA THR A 16 11.59 -9.73 24.28
C THR A 16 10.37 -9.45 25.15
N PRO A 17 10.32 -8.44 26.05
CA PRO A 17 9.11 -8.16 26.85
C PRO A 17 7.91 -7.67 26.04
N VAL A 18 8.15 -7.12 24.84
CA VAL A 18 7.10 -6.58 23.96
C VAL A 18 6.66 -7.60 22.90
N ALA A 19 7.55 -8.53 22.54
CA ALA A 19 7.23 -9.63 21.65
C ALA A 19 6.13 -10.51 22.25
N ASN A 20 5.19 -10.98 21.42
CA ASN A 20 4.03 -11.82 21.80
C ASN A 20 2.91 -11.18 22.63
N THR A 21 2.99 -9.89 22.93
CA THR A 21 1.87 -9.16 23.59
C THR A 21 0.80 -8.68 22.62
N GLY A 22 1.06 -8.76 21.31
CA GLY A 22 0.27 -8.09 20.27
C GLY A 22 0.56 -6.58 20.16
N PHE A 23 1.37 -6.00 21.05
CA PHE A 23 1.71 -4.57 21.00
C PHE A 23 2.40 -4.18 19.69
N ILE A 24 3.36 -4.97 19.20
CA ILE A 24 3.99 -4.69 17.90
C ILE A 24 2.95 -4.74 16.78
N SER A 25 2.18 -5.83 16.69
CA SER A 25 1.16 -6.01 15.65
C SER A 25 0.10 -4.91 15.64
N THR A 26 -0.33 -4.45 16.82
CA THR A 26 -1.30 -3.34 16.93
C THR A 26 -0.71 -2.00 16.51
N ASN A 27 0.61 -1.82 16.58
CA ASN A 27 1.32 -0.62 16.12
C ASN A 27 1.85 -0.73 14.68
N THR A 28 1.90 -1.91 14.08
CA THR A 28 2.21 -2.10 12.66
C THR A 28 1.01 -1.71 11.80
N LYS A 29 1.16 -0.67 10.97
CA LYS A 29 0.09 -0.15 10.12
C LYS A 29 0.37 -0.41 8.65
N TRP A 30 -0.33 -1.39 8.09
CA TRP A 30 -0.33 -1.69 6.67
C TRP A 30 -1.12 -0.61 5.92
N SER A 31 -0.42 0.37 5.36
CA SER A 31 -1.03 1.61 4.85
C SER A 31 -0.67 1.94 3.41
N ILE A 32 -1.51 2.73 2.75
CA ILE A 32 -1.22 3.38 1.47
C ILE A 32 -1.06 4.87 1.77
N ASN A 33 0.13 5.43 1.52
CA ASN A 33 0.46 6.82 1.84
C ASN A 33 0.17 7.25 3.31
N GLY A 34 0.27 6.31 4.27
CA GLY A 34 -0.04 6.55 5.68
C GLY A 34 -1.52 6.40 6.06
N TYR A 35 -2.40 6.09 5.10
CA TYR A 35 -3.84 5.91 5.30
C TYR A 35 -4.21 4.43 5.37
N ILE A 36 -5.25 4.13 6.15
CA ILE A 36 -5.74 2.77 6.41
C ILE A 36 -7.27 2.72 6.37
N PHE A 37 -7.83 1.54 6.13
CA PHE A 37 -9.27 1.30 6.10
C PHE A 37 -10.04 2.24 5.15
N GLY A 38 -9.42 2.60 4.01
CA GLY A 38 -10.05 3.42 2.99
C GLY A 38 -10.24 4.89 3.39
N ASN A 39 -9.53 5.40 4.40
CA ASN A 39 -9.64 6.79 4.85
C ASN A 39 -8.76 7.79 4.07
N MET A 40 -8.04 7.33 3.04
CA MET A 40 -7.26 8.21 2.18
C MET A 40 -8.18 9.18 1.41
N PRO A 41 -7.80 10.46 1.27
CA PRO A 41 -8.51 11.37 0.38
C PRO A 41 -8.68 10.77 -1.02
N MET A 42 -9.86 10.94 -1.60
CA MET A 42 -10.20 10.32 -2.88
C MET A 42 -9.25 10.81 -3.97
N MET A 43 -8.52 9.88 -4.59
CA MET A 43 -7.78 10.18 -5.81
C MET A 43 -8.77 10.31 -6.96
N THR A 44 -8.80 11.43 -7.66
CA THR A 44 -9.76 11.66 -8.74
C THR A 44 -9.06 11.83 -10.08
N MET A 45 -9.56 11.17 -11.11
CA MET A 45 -9.16 11.30 -12.51
C MET A 45 -10.40 11.31 -13.41
N ARG A 46 -10.26 11.58 -14.71
CA ARG A 46 -11.36 11.49 -15.67
C ARG A 46 -11.17 10.34 -16.64
N LYS A 47 -12.29 9.78 -17.09
CA LYS A 47 -12.29 8.78 -18.16
C LYS A 47 -11.58 9.34 -19.41
N GLY A 48 -10.64 8.57 -19.94
CA GLY A 48 -9.84 8.92 -21.11
C GLY A 48 -8.64 9.83 -20.83
N ASP A 49 -8.32 10.10 -19.56
CA ASP A 49 -7.03 10.72 -19.19
C ASP A 49 -5.86 9.74 -19.46
N HIS A 50 -4.64 10.27 -19.41
CA HIS A 50 -3.42 9.48 -19.26
C HIS A 50 -2.90 9.70 -17.84
N VAL A 51 -2.98 8.67 -17.01
CA VAL A 51 -2.63 8.73 -15.58
C VAL A 51 -1.41 7.86 -15.35
N ARG A 52 -0.36 8.42 -14.74
CA ARG A 52 0.83 7.68 -14.35
C ARG A 52 0.85 7.44 -12.85
N TRP A 53 0.96 6.19 -12.46
CA TRP A 53 1.10 5.74 -11.08
C TRP A 53 2.57 5.47 -10.78
N TYR A 54 3.08 6.11 -9.73
CA TYR A 54 4.39 5.80 -9.16
C TYR A 54 4.17 4.98 -7.91
N VAL A 55 4.40 3.67 -8.00
CA VAL A 55 4.16 2.73 -6.91
C VAL A 55 5.50 2.42 -6.26
N THR A 56 5.62 2.70 -4.96
CA THR A 56 6.83 2.41 -4.19
C THR A 56 6.49 1.82 -2.84
N THR A 57 7.38 0.99 -2.31
CA THR A 57 7.25 0.40 -0.99
C THR A 57 8.34 0.95 -0.08
N LEU A 58 7.94 1.35 1.13
CA LEU A 58 8.82 1.82 2.19
C LEU A 58 8.59 0.93 3.40
N GLY A 59 9.66 0.53 4.09
CA GLY A 59 9.58 -0.38 5.23
C GLY A 59 10.74 -1.38 5.26
N ASP A 60 10.75 -2.21 6.30
CA ASP A 60 11.77 -3.21 6.58
C ASP A 60 11.43 -4.59 5.96
N PHE A 61 11.90 -5.67 6.59
CA PHE A 61 11.80 -7.03 6.05
C PHE A 61 10.35 -7.54 6.05
N ASN A 62 9.98 -8.29 4.99
CA ASN A 62 8.62 -8.77 4.66
C ASN A 62 7.64 -7.72 4.12
N ASN A 63 8.14 -6.69 3.44
CA ASN A 63 7.34 -5.65 2.78
C ASN A 63 6.99 -6.00 1.31
N ALA A 64 6.57 -7.23 1.05
CA ALA A 64 6.02 -7.61 -0.25
C ALA A 64 4.58 -7.10 -0.36
N HIS A 65 4.19 -6.57 -1.51
CA HIS A 65 2.84 -6.05 -1.75
C HIS A 65 2.37 -6.38 -3.15
N THR A 66 1.05 -6.49 -3.26
CA THR A 66 0.36 -6.75 -4.52
C THR A 66 -0.74 -5.71 -4.77
N PRO A 67 -0.37 -4.44 -5.04
CA PRO A 67 -1.35 -3.39 -5.25
C PRO A 67 -2.14 -3.67 -6.53
N HIS A 68 -3.46 -3.62 -6.41
CA HIS A 68 -4.40 -3.95 -7.47
C HIS A 68 -5.43 -2.84 -7.67
N TRP A 69 -5.64 -2.46 -8.92
CA TRP A 69 -6.64 -1.47 -9.33
C TRP A 69 -7.91 -2.19 -9.76
N HIS A 70 -8.98 -2.06 -8.98
CA HIS A 70 -10.28 -2.58 -9.41
C HIS A 70 -10.79 -1.78 -10.60
N GLY A 71 -11.42 -2.44 -11.56
CA GLY A 71 -12.13 -1.79 -12.67
C GLY A 71 -11.27 -1.14 -13.75
N ASN A 72 -9.96 -1.01 -13.56
CA ASN A 72 -9.05 -0.48 -14.58
C ASN A 72 -7.75 -1.30 -14.61
N THR A 73 -7.09 -1.32 -15.77
CA THR A 73 -5.77 -1.95 -15.94
C THR A 73 -4.69 -0.89 -16.14
N VAL A 74 -3.44 -1.29 -15.94
CA VAL A 74 -2.25 -0.49 -16.17
C VAL A 74 -1.30 -1.17 -17.15
N LEU A 75 -0.40 -0.39 -17.73
CA LEU A 75 0.74 -0.86 -18.52
C LEU A 75 2.03 -0.66 -17.73
N VAL A 76 2.84 -1.70 -17.63
CA VAL A 76 4.20 -1.68 -17.08
C VAL A 76 5.13 -2.32 -18.10
N ASP A 77 6.10 -1.56 -18.60
CA ASP A 77 7.05 -2.02 -19.62
C ASP A 77 6.38 -2.68 -20.84
N GLY A 78 5.24 -2.13 -21.27
CA GLY A 78 4.44 -2.64 -22.39
C GLY A 78 3.54 -3.84 -22.07
N GLN A 79 3.59 -4.38 -20.85
CA GLN A 79 2.74 -5.48 -20.39
C GLN A 79 1.50 -4.93 -19.67
N ARG A 80 0.33 -5.46 -20.02
CA ARG A 80 -0.94 -5.08 -19.36
C ARG A 80 -1.17 -5.96 -18.14
N THR A 81 -1.47 -5.33 -17.02
CA THR A 81 -1.83 -5.99 -15.76
C THR A 81 -2.81 -5.10 -14.98
N ASP A 82 -3.50 -5.65 -14.00
CA ASP A 82 -4.28 -4.92 -13.01
C ASP A 82 -3.67 -5.02 -11.60
N VAL A 83 -2.57 -5.76 -11.45
CA VAL A 83 -1.89 -6.01 -10.19
C VAL A 83 -0.38 -5.97 -10.41
N LEU A 84 0.35 -5.37 -9.46
CA LEU A 84 1.82 -5.44 -9.43
C LEU A 84 2.28 -6.43 -8.37
N ALA A 85 3.53 -6.86 -8.46
CA ALA A 85 4.28 -7.41 -7.34
C ALA A 85 5.43 -6.46 -7.04
N VAL A 86 5.48 -5.93 -5.82
CA VAL A 86 6.49 -4.95 -5.41
C VAL A 86 7.00 -5.28 -4.01
N THR A 87 8.31 -5.28 -3.80
CA THR A 87 8.97 -5.64 -2.55
C THR A 87 9.78 -4.46 -2.00
N SER A 88 10.37 -4.59 -0.81
CA SER A 88 11.05 -3.50 -0.08
C SER A 88 11.98 -2.67 -0.97
N ALA A 89 11.83 -1.34 -0.92
CA ALA A 89 12.63 -0.35 -1.65
C ALA A 89 12.51 -0.43 -3.19
N GLN A 90 11.55 -1.17 -3.73
CA GLN A 90 11.24 -1.14 -5.16
C GLN A 90 10.35 0.05 -5.51
N MET A 91 10.48 0.50 -6.75
CA MET A 91 9.61 1.48 -7.38
C MET A 91 9.24 0.97 -8.78
N ILE A 92 7.95 0.99 -9.09
CA ILE A 92 7.40 0.64 -10.40
C ILE A 92 6.58 1.82 -10.90
N THR A 93 6.79 2.18 -12.17
CA THR A 93 5.95 3.15 -12.87
C THR A 93 4.92 2.39 -13.70
N ALA A 94 3.64 2.74 -13.56
CA ALA A 94 2.55 2.10 -14.28
C ALA A 94 1.66 3.16 -14.93
N ASP A 95 1.39 2.99 -16.23
CA ASP A 95 0.56 3.91 -17.00
C ASP A 95 -0.88 3.38 -17.11
N MET A 96 -1.85 4.23 -16.80
CA MET A 96 -3.28 3.93 -16.81
C MET A 96 -4.00 4.83 -17.80
N ASN A 97 -4.87 4.23 -18.60
CA ASN A 97 -5.88 4.92 -19.39
C ASN A 97 -7.25 4.51 -18.86
N PRO A 98 -7.82 5.24 -17.88
CA PRO A 98 -9.04 4.82 -17.22
C PRO A 98 -10.22 4.88 -18.19
N ASP A 99 -10.93 3.76 -18.34
CA ASP A 99 -12.03 3.59 -19.29
C ASP A 99 -13.37 3.27 -18.61
N ALA A 100 -13.35 2.94 -17.32
CA ALA A 100 -14.53 2.65 -16.50
C ALA A 100 -14.76 3.75 -15.45
N ALA A 101 -15.79 4.57 -15.65
CA ALA A 101 -16.20 5.57 -14.67
C ALA A 101 -16.80 4.92 -13.41
N GLY A 102 -16.50 5.47 -12.24
CA GLY A 102 -16.96 4.94 -10.95
C GLY A 102 -15.97 5.19 -9.83
N ILE A 103 -16.35 4.77 -8.62
CA ILE A 103 -15.46 4.69 -7.47
C ILE A 103 -14.96 3.25 -7.37
N TRP A 104 -13.65 3.09 -7.40
CA TRP A 104 -12.97 1.80 -7.46
C TRP A 104 -12.07 1.60 -6.25
N LEU A 105 -11.89 0.34 -5.87
CA LEU A 105 -10.97 -0.05 -4.81
C LEU A 105 -9.52 -0.07 -5.34
N TYR A 106 -8.59 0.34 -4.49
CA TYR A 106 -7.16 0.14 -4.70
C TYR A 106 -6.58 -0.49 -3.43
N HIS A 107 -6.11 -1.73 -3.49
CA HIS A 107 -5.69 -2.47 -2.29
C HIS A 107 -4.59 -3.49 -2.58
N CYS A 108 -3.94 -3.97 -1.52
CA CYS A 108 -3.01 -5.09 -1.59
C CYS A 108 -3.77 -6.43 -1.57
N HIS A 109 -3.36 -7.40 -2.39
CA HIS A 109 -3.95 -8.74 -2.43
C HIS A 109 -3.39 -9.71 -1.39
N ILE A 110 -2.37 -9.32 -0.63
CA ILE A 110 -1.93 -10.12 0.52
C ILE A 110 -3.00 -9.98 1.61
N SER A 111 -3.66 -11.09 1.93
CA SER A 111 -4.84 -11.15 2.80
C SER A 111 -4.64 -10.42 4.13
N ASP A 112 -3.50 -10.64 4.79
CA ASP A 112 -3.20 -10.01 6.09
C ASP A 112 -3.08 -8.48 5.96
N HIS A 113 -2.53 -7.98 4.85
CA HIS A 113 -2.38 -6.54 4.61
C HIS A 113 -3.75 -5.91 4.34
N MET A 114 -4.59 -6.57 3.55
CA MET A 114 -5.96 -6.14 3.27
C MET A 114 -6.81 -6.11 4.55
N LEU A 115 -6.81 -7.20 5.33
CA LEU A 115 -7.56 -7.31 6.58
C LEU A 115 -7.09 -6.27 7.62
N ALA A 116 -5.80 -5.95 7.63
CA ALA A 116 -5.24 -4.90 8.49
C ALA A 116 -5.44 -3.47 7.95
N GLY A 117 -6.12 -3.31 6.82
CA GLY A 117 -6.59 -2.01 6.33
C GLY A 117 -5.78 -1.38 5.20
N MET A 118 -4.90 -2.11 4.51
CA MET A 118 -4.17 -1.60 3.34
C MET A 118 -5.09 -1.48 2.11
N VAL A 119 -5.99 -0.51 2.20
CA VAL A 119 -7.10 -0.27 1.28
C VAL A 119 -7.27 1.23 1.09
N ALA A 120 -7.42 1.63 -0.16
CA ALA A 120 -7.74 2.98 -0.61
C ALA A 120 -8.82 2.92 -1.71
N ARG A 121 -9.24 4.09 -2.17
CA ARG A 121 -10.21 4.24 -3.27
C ARG A 121 -9.73 5.29 -4.24
N TYR A 122 -10.17 5.17 -5.48
CA TYR A 122 -10.03 6.20 -6.49
C TYR A 122 -11.32 6.37 -7.28
N GLU A 123 -11.54 7.56 -7.81
CA GLU A 123 -12.71 7.92 -8.60
C GLU A 123 -12.27 8.21 -10.03
N VAL A 124 -12.88 7.51 -10.97
CA VAL A 124 -12.84 7.86 -12.39
C VAL A 124 -14.14 8.59 -12.71
N LYS A 125 -14.05 9.90 -12.91
CA LYS A 125 -15.18 10.75 -13.29
C LYS A 125 -15.56 10.51 -14.74
N ALA A 126 -16.86 10.56 -15.02
CA ALA A 126 -17.34 10.66 -16.39
C ALA A 126 -16.78 11.93 -17.07
N ARG A 127 -16.75 11.90 -18.40
CA ARG A 127 -16.29 13.03 -19.21
C ARG A 127 -17.37 14.08 -19.34
#